data_AF-A0A9Q0PPF0-F1
#
_entry.id   AF-A0A9Q0PPF0-F1
#
_cell.length_a   1.000
_cell.length_b   1.000
_cell.length_c   1.000
_cell.angle_alpha   90.00
_cell.angle_beta   90.00
_cell.angle_gamma   90.00
#
_symmetry.space_group_name_H-M   'P 1'
#
loop_
_entity.id
_entity.type
_entity.pdbx_description
1 polymer ?
#
loop_
_entity_poly.entity_id
_entity_poly.type
_entity_poly.pdbx_seq_one_letter_code
_entity_poly.pdbx_strand_id
1 'polypeptide(L)'
;MSHLNKLMALLGLKHWAEVDGYSFPLCTKIIETLRKRQEKFHIQTLYVLRHNTRRDSQGNAYPVFNGFLVKTSTGSVIPASFDRTTRCPDEIVRRIRVSVSYEDPTWNAKLLETYDTQNDRFVIAPCSWTLWQEHYALTLQDLSDEEILLQCSSSPSAEGPEFVDNLRRQWDYLTKQPLWNLTFPMRHPRVFEWTADGSWKRCLFSPQDSWNEDGAQTSLQRT
;
A
#
# COMPACT_ATOMS: atom_id res chain seq x y z
N MET A 1 -24.24 20.74 -7.89
CA MET A 1 -25.01 19.53 -8.31
C MET A 1 -24.69 19.03 -9.73
N SER A 2 -24.27 19.84 -10.71
CA SER A 2 -24.10 19.35 -12.11
C SER A 2 -22.87 18.47 -12.38
N HIS A 3 -21.76 18.65 -11.66
CA HIS A 3 -20.50 17.95 -11.95
C HIS A 3 -20.43 16.54 -11.37
N LEU A 4 -20.98 16.33 -10.18
CA LEU A 4 -21.03 15.02 -9.56
C LEU A 4 -21.90 14.06 -10.38
N ASN A 5 -23.01 14.55 -10.94
CA ASN A 5 -23.85 13.77 -11.85
C ASN A 5 -23.10 13.37 -13.14
N LYS A 6 -22.23 14.23 -13.68
CA LYS A 6 -21.35 13.89 -14.81
C LYS A 6 -20.32 12.83 -14.44
N LEU A 7 -19.73 12.92 -13.24
CA LEU A 7 -18.79 11.91 -12.75
C LEU A 7 -19.49 10.56 -12.52
N MET A 8 -20.66 10.57 -11.88
CA MET A 8 -21.50 9.39 -11.70
C MET A 8 -21.83 8.74 -13.03
N ALA A 9 -22.19 9.52 -14.07
CA ALA A 9 -22.45 9.02 -15.41
C ALA A 9 -21.21 8.42 -16.12
N LEU A 10 -20.03 9.03 -15.95
CA LEU A 10 -18.76 8.50 -16.49
C LEU A 10 -18.36 7.19 -15.82
N LEU A 11 -18.54 7.12 -14.51
CA LEU A 11 -18.39 5.90 -13.71
C LEU A 11 -19.63 4.99 -13.85
N GLY A 12 -20.57 5.38 -14.73
CA GLY A 12 -22.01 5.10 -14.82
C GLY A 12 -22.66 4.33 -13.69
N LEU A 13 -22.53 4.94 -12.53
CA LEU A 13 -23.42 4.77 -11.42
C LEU A 13 -24.72 5.51 -11.73
N LYS A 14 -25.85 4.83 -11.62
CA LYS A 14 -27.18 5.40 -11.90
C LYS A 14 -27.86 5.91 -10.64
N HIS A 15 -27.55 5.32 -9.48
CA HIS A 15 -28.17 5.66 -8.20
C HIS A 15 -27.16 5.67 -7.05
N TRP A 16 -27.43 6.50 -6.04
CA TRP A 16 -26.65 6.56 -4.80
C TRP A 16 -26.68 5.24 -4.01
N ALA A 17 -27.68 4.37 -4.22
CA ALA A 17 -27.71 3.04 -3.63
C ALA A 17 -26.60 2.10 -4.16
N GLU A 18 -25.96 2.44 -5.28
CA GLU A 18 -24.79 1.71 -5.83
C GLU A 18 -23.46 2.18 -5.21
N VAL A 19 -23.51 3.10 -4.24
CA VAL A 19 -22.35 3.82 -3.67
C VAL A 19 -21.84 3.21 -2.35
N ASP A 20 -22.30 2.01 -2.00
CA ASP A 20 -21.84 1.35 -0.77
C ASP A 20 -20.35 0.97 -0.81
N GLY A 21 -19.69 0.97 0.35
CA GLY A 21 -18.27 0.63 0.52
C GLY A 21 -17.26 1.77 0.25
N TYR A 22 -15.97 1.44 0.35
CA TYR A 22 -14.87 2.42 0.39
C TYR A 22 -14.39 2.89 -1.00
N SER A 23 -14.73 2.16 -2.07
CA SER A 23 -14.17 2.41 -3.41
C SER A 23 -14.67 3.71 -4.05
N PHE A 24 -15.96 4.04 -3.90
CA PHE A 24 -16.52 5.25 -4.50
C PHE A 24 -16.01 6.55 -3.86
N PRO A 25 -16.00 6.68 -2.51
CA PRO A 25 -15.40 7.85 -1.86
C PRO A 25 -13.93 8.05 -2.26
N LEU A 26 -13.16 6.96 -2.35
CA LEU A 26 -11.76 7.01 -2.77
C LEU A 26 -11.61 7.48 -4.22
N CYS A 27 -12.36 6.88 -5.16
CA CYS A 27 -12.34 7.27 -6.57
C CYS A 27 -12.69 8.75 -6.74
N THR A 28 -13.74 9.21 -6.06
CA THR A 28 -14.16 10.62 -6.08
C THR A 28 -13.05 11.52 -5.57
N LYS A 29 -12.42 11.17 -4.44
CA LYS A 29 -11.31 11.96 -3.86
C LYS A 29 -10.13 12.07 -4.83
N ILE A 30 -9.76 10.99 -5.53
CA ILE A 30 -8.69 11.01 -6.54
C ILE A 30 -9.03 11.96 -7.68
N ILE A 31 -10.20 11.80 -8.30
CA ILE A 31 -10.62 12.63 -9.46
C ILE A 31 -10.73 14.11 -9.05
N GLU A 32 -11.32 14.39 -7.90
CA GLU A 32 -11.44 15.75 -7.37
C GLU A 32 -10.08 16.38 -7.06
N THR A 33 -9.11 15.59 -6.60
CA THR A 33 -7.74 16.06 -6.37
C THR A 33 -7.06 16.41 -7.68
N LEU A 34 -7.10 15.53 -8.69
CA LEU A 34 -6.54 15.79 -10.03
C LEU A 34 -7.18 17.02 -10.68
N ARG A 35 -8.48 17.22 -10.50
CA ARG A 35 -9.20 18.37 -11.08
C ARG A 35 -8.77 19.71 -10.48
N LYS A 36 -8.40 19.76 -9.20
CA LYS A 36 -8.03 20.99 -8.48
C LYS A 36 -6.61 21.45 -8.79
N ARG A 37 -5.80 20.59 -9.40
CA ARG A 37 -4.44 20.87 -9.80
C ARG A 37 -4.40 21.83 -11.00
N GLN A 38 -3.31 22.58 -11.12
CA GLN A 38 -3.10 23.49 -12.26
C GLN A 38 -2.63 22.72 -13.50
N GLU A 39 -1.98 21.58 -13.28
CA GLU A 39 -1.53 20.68 -14.33
C GLU A 39 -2.71 20.07 -15.09
N LYS A 40 -2.51 19.84 -16.40
CA LYS A 40 -3.51 19.20 -17.25
C LYS A 40 -3.29 17.70 -17.26
N PHE A 41 -4.21 16.96 -16.64
CA PHE A 41 -4.20 15.49 -16.67
C PHE A 41 -5.08 14.96 -17.80
N HIS A 42 -4.51 14.07 -18.62
CA HIS A 42 -5.26 13.30 -19.61
C HIS A 42 -5.54 11.90 -19.07
N ILE A 43 -6.81 11.59 -18.82
CA ILE A 43 -7.22 10.28 -18.32
C ILE A 43 -7.21 9.28 -19.49
N GLN A 44 -6.17 8.45 -19.57
CA GLN A 44 -6.06 7.40 -20.59
C GLN A 44 -6.80 6.11 -20.21
N THR A 45 -6.89 5.81 -18.92
CA THR A 45 -7.53 4.59 -18.42
C THR A 45 -8.30 4.90 -17.14
N LEU A 46 -9.58 4.54 -17.11
CA LEU A 46 -10.45 4.66 -15.94
C LEU A 46 -11.28 3.38 -15.81
N TYR A 47 -10.73 2.38 -15.14
CA TYR A 47 -11.34 1.06 -14.96
C TYR A 47 -11.56 0.77 -13.47
N VAL A 48 -12.52 1.47 -12.88
CA VAL A 48 -12.80 1.47 -11.44
C VAL A 48 -14.31 1.30 -11.20
N LEU A 49 -14.69 1.03 -9.96
CA LEU A 49 -16.09 0.85 -9.55
C LEU A 49 -16.79 -0.19 -10.44
N ARG A 50 -17.99 0.09 -10.95
CA ARG A 50 -18.77 -0.84 -11.78
C ARG A 50 -17.96 -1.50 -12.91
N HIS A 51 -16.99 -0.78 -13.48
CA HIS A 51 -16.19 -1.30 -14.58
C HIS A 51 -15.26 -2.42 -14.10
N ASN A 52 -14.76 -2.31 -12.87
CA ASN A 52 -13.97 -3.35 -12.22
C ASN A 52 -14.79 -4.21 -11.24
N THR A 53 -16.13 -4.19 -11.25
CA THR A 53 -16.94 -4.99 -10.33
C THR A 53 -17.62 -6.15 -11.05
N ARG A 54 -17.48 -7.35 -10.48
CA ARG A 54 -18.28 -8.54 -10.81
C ARG A 54 -19.00 -9.03 -9.55
N ARG A 55 -20.06 -9.83 -9.73
CA ARG A 55 -20.86 -10.41 -8.65
C ARG A 55 -20.93 -11.92 -8.75
N ASP A 56 -20.99 -12.59 -7.62
CA ASP A 56 -21.03 -14.06 -7.55
C ASP A 56 -22.50 -14.51 -7.49
N SER A 57 -22.72 -15.82 -7.40
CA SER A 57 -24.06 -16.39 -7.25
C SER A 57 -24.80 -15.92 -6.00
N GLN A 58 -24.06 -15.51 -4.95
CA GLN A 58 -24.59 -15.01 -3.69
C GLN A 58 -24.78 -13.49 -3.71
N GLY A 59 -24.42 -12.81 -4.80
CA GLY A 59 -24.52 -11.37 -4.96
C GLY A 59 -23.36 -10.57 -4.37
N ASN A 60 -22.32 -11.21 -3.82
CA ASN A 60 -21.14 -10.52 -3.28
C ASN A 60 -20.39 -9.82 -4.41
N ALA A 61 -19.96 -8.59 -4.16
CA ALA A 61 -19.18 -7.81 -5.12
C ALA A 61 -17.68 -8.09 -4.94
N TYR A 62 -16.99 -8.36 -6.04
CA TYR A 62 -15.54 -8.57 -6.05
C TYR A 62 -14.93 -7.97 -7.31
N PRO A 63 -13.64 -7.60 -7.28
CA PRO A 63 -13.01 -6.96 -8.42
C PRO A 63 -12.82 -7.93 -9.59
N VAL A 64 -12.85 -7.41 -10.83
CA VAL A 64 -12.50 -8.17 -12.05
C VAL A 64 -11.02 -8.50 -12.02
N PHE A 65 -10.16 -7.54 -11.66
CA PHE A 65 -8.75 -7.76 -11.35
C PHE A 65 -8.30 -6.97 -10.10
N ASN A 66 -7.34 -7.53 -9.37
CA ASN A 66 -6.80 -6.96 -8.12
C ASN A 66 -5.48 -6.20 -8.30
N GLY A 67 -4.82 -6.37 -9.45
CA GLY A 67 -3.52 -5.79 -9.71
C GLY A 67 -3.25 -5.63 -11.20
N PHE A 68 -2.24 -4.83 -11.51
CA PHE A 68 -1.75 -4.60 -12.86
C PHE A 68 -0.25 -4.33 -12.84
N LEU A 69 0.40 -4.63 -13.97
CA LEU A 69 1.78 -4.29 -14.27
C LEU A 69 1.80 -3.08 -15.20
N VAL A 70 2.77 -2.19 -15.02
CA VAL A 70 3.09 -1.14 -15.98
C VAL A 70 4.46 -1.42 -16.59
N LYS A 71 4.52 -1.59 -17.91
CA LYS A 71 5.80 -1.67 -18.62
C LYS A 71 6.33 -0.26 -18.82
N THR A 72 7.31 0.14 -18.02
CA THR A 72 7.85 1.52 -18.00
C THR A 72 8.41 1.98 -19.36
N SER A 73 8.97 1.08 -20.16
CA SER A 73 9.50 1.40 -21.49
C SER A 73 8.45 1.71 -22.55
N THR A 74 7.20 1.27 -22.37
CA THR A 74 6.13 1.46 -23.35
C THR A 74 4.90 2.19 -22.79
N GLY A 75 4.79 2.32 -21.47
CA GLY A 75 3.59 2.80 -20.78
C GLY A 75 2.41 1.82 -20.81
N SER A 76 2.62 0.58 -21.28
CA SER A 76 1.53 -0.41 -21.40
C SER A 76 1.07 -0.87 -20.01
N VAL A 77 -0.24 -0.87 -19.79
CA VAL A 77 -0.90 -1.31 -18.54
C VAL A 77 -1.58 -2.64 -18.78
N ILE A 78 -1.23 -3.65 -18.00
CA ILE A 78 -1.69 -5.04 -18.20
C ILE A 78 -2.17 -5.61 -16.86
N PRO A 79 -3.40 -6.16 -16.76
CA PRO A 79 -3.84 -6.87 -15.56
C PRO A 79 -2.86 -7.97 -15.16
N ALA A 80 -2.50 -8.04 -13.88
CA ALA A 80 -1.48 -8.97 -13.38
C ALA A 80 -1.75 -9.36 -11.92
N SER A 81 -1.26 -10.53 -11.52
CA SER A 81 -1.15 -10.93 -10.13
C SER A 81 0.30 -11.19 -9.77
N PHE A 82 0.64 -10.95 -8.51
CA PHE A 82 1.99 -11.13 -7.97
C PHE A 82 1.90 -12.05 -6.77
N ASP A 83 2.41 -13.27 -6.91
CA ASP A 83 2.51 -14.19 -5.80
C ASP A 83 3.56 -13.73 -4.78
N ARG A 84 3.67 -14.44 -3.67
CA ARG A 84 4.60 -14.11 -2.59
C ARG A 84 6.07 -14.09 -3.02
N THR A 85 6.46 -14.88 -4.02
CA THR A 85 7.86 -15.01 -4.48
C THR A 85 8.32 -13.82 -5.32
N THR A 86 7.37 -13.10 -5.91
CA THR A 86 7.63 -11.94 -6.78
C THR A 86 7.55 -10.60 -6.04
N ARG A 87 7.27 -10.61 -4.73
CA ARG A 87 7.15 -9.38 -3.94
C ARG A 87 8.53 -8.76 -3.70
N CYS A 88 8.60 -7.43 -3.78
CA CYS A 88 9.82 -6.66 -3.52
C CYS A 88 10.33 -6.89 -2.07
N PRO A 89 11.62 -6.61 -1.78
CA PRO A 89 12.27 -7.07 -0.57
C PRO A 89 11.61 -6.53 0.71
N ASP A 90 11.84 -7.27 1.81
CA ASP A 90 11.44 -6.90 3.16
C ASP A 90 9.92 -6.63 3.29
N GLU A 91 9.16 -7.46 2.59
CA GLU A 91 7.72 -7.35 2.42
C GLU A 91 6.95 -7.19 3.74
N ILE A 92 7.31 -7.95 4.79
CA ILE A 92 6.67 -7.87 6.11
C ILE A 92 6.86 -6.49 6.75
N VAL A 93 8.09 -5.96 6.75
CA VAL A 93 8.39 -4.64 7.32
C VAL A 93 7.64 -3.54 6.55
N ARG A 94 7.56 -3.65 5.22
CA ARG A 94 6.82 -2.70 4.38
C ARG A 94 5.32 -2.72 4.69
N ARG A 95 4.73 -3.90 4.91
CA ARG A 95 3.32 -4.02 5.30
C ARG A 95 3.05 -3.45 6.68
N ILE A 96 3.89 -3.78 7.66
CA ILE A 96 3.81 -3.21 9.01
C ILE A 96 3.83 -1.69 8.91
N ARG A 97 4.76 -1.12 8.15
CA ARG A 97 4.85 0.34 7.96
C ARG A 97 3.56 0.94 7.40
N VAL A 98 2.88 0.29 6.46
CA VAL A 98 1.56 0.75 5.98
C VAL A 98 0.52 0.73 7.10
N SER A 99 0.52 -0.31 7.93
CA SER A 99 -0.48 -0.50 8.99
C SER A 99 -0.24 0.37 10.23
N VAL A 100 1.01 0.68 10.59
CA VAL A 100 1.36 1.29 11.90
C VAL A 100 1.91 2.70 11.81
N SER A 101 2.22 3.21 10.61
CA SER A 101 2.82 4.55 10.45
C SER A 101 1.96 5.70 10.98
N TYR A 102 0.66 5.49 11.21
CA TYR A 102 -0.21 6.48 11.84
C TYR A 102 0.21 6.79 13.29
N GLU A 103 0.96 5.91 13.97
CA GLU A 103 1.51 6.15 15.31
C GLU A 103 2.79 7.00 15.30
N ASP A 104 3.38 7.24 14.13
CA ASP A 104 4.60 8.02 13.98
C ASP A 104 4.27 9.39 13.34
N PRO A 105 4.30 10.48 14.13
CA PRO A 105 3.95 11.81 13.64
C PRO A 105 4.82 12.30 12.47
N THR A 106 6.02 11.72 12.27
CA THR A 106 6.90 12.09 11.15
C THR A 106 6.32 11.72 9.79
N TRP A 107 5.37 10.80 9.74
CA TRP A 107 4.69 10.32 8.53
C TRP A 107 3.33 10.98 8.25
N ASN A 108 2.90 11.93 9.10
CA ASN A 108 1.64 12.63 8.90
C ASN A 108 1.58 13.30 7.52
N ALA A 109 0.52 12.98 6.77
CA ALA A 109 0.26 13.46 5.41
C ALA A 109 1.34 13.14 4.37
N LYS A 110 2.24 12.18 4.64
CA LYS A 110 3.28 11.74 3.70
C LYS A 110 2.90 10.42 3.05
N LEU A 111 3.24 10.28 1.77
CA LEU A 111 3.20 8.97 1.11
C LEU A 111 4.39 8.13 1.58
N LEU A 112 4.13 6.84 1.81
CA LEU A 112 5.14 5.88 2.25
C LEU A 112 5.98 5.39 1.07
N GLU A 113 6.76 6.30 0.46
CA GLU A 113 7.67 5.97 -0.64
C GLU A 113 8.70 4.91 -0.21
N THR A 114 9.08 4.03 -1.14
CA THR A 114 9.98 2.90 -0.88
C THR A 114 11.04 2.66 -1.95
N TYR A 115 11.00 3.36 -3.09
CA TYR A 115 11.96 3.19 -4.18
C TYR A 115 12.67 4.50 -4.49
N ASP A 116 14.00 4.47 -4.44
CA ASP A 116 14.88 5.55 -4.85
C ASP A 116 15.24 5.33 -6.32
N THR A 117 14.54 6.05 -7.21
CA THR A 117 14.73 5.94 -8.66
C THR A 117 16.06 6.50 -9.14
N GLN A 118 16.72 7.37 -8.38
CA GLN A 118 17.99 7.97 -8.76
C GLN A 118 19.14 6.98 -8.56
N ASN A 119 19.08 6.20 -7.48
CA ASN A 119 20.12 5.24 -7.11
C ASN A 119 19.70 3.78 -7.34
N ASP A 120 18.55 3.55 -7.98
CA ASP A 120 18.01 2.23 -8.34
C ASP A 120 17.97 1.23 -7.18
N ARG A 121 17.38 1.65 -6.06
CA ARG A 121 17.37 0.86 -4.81
C ARG A 121 16.06 0.99 -4.04
N PHE A 122 15.73 -0.05 -3.29
CA PHE A 122 14.66 0.04 -2.30
C PHE A 122 15.20 0.71 -1.04
N VAL A 123 14.50 1.74 -0.56
CA VAL A 123 14.79 2.45 0.69
C VAL A 123 13.53 2.43 1.55
N ILE A 124 13.51 1.56 2.56
CA ILE A 124 12.40 1.47 3.51
C ILE A 124 12.74 2.40 4.67
N ALA A 125 12.17 3.60 4.62
CA ALA A 125 12.36 4.61 5.66
C ALA A 125 11.82 4.11 7.02
N PRO A 126 12.46 4.53 8.13
CA PRO A 126 12.05 4.12 9.47
C PRO A 126 10.62 4.60 9.77
N CYS A 127 9.87 3.81 10.53
CA CYS A 127 8.69 4.29 11.23
C CYS A 127 8.72 3.76 12.66
N SER A 128 8.18 4.53 13.60
CA SER A 128 7.98 4.09 14.97
C SER A 128 6.58 3.50 15.18
N TRP A 129 6.51 2.50 16.06
CA TRP A 129 5.26 2.01 16.63
C TRP A 129 5.43 1.79 18.13
N THR A 130 4.32 1.74 18.84
CA THR A 130 4.29 1.52 20.29
C THR A 130 4.04 0.05 20.63
N LEU A 131 4.20 -0.31 21.91
CA LEU A 131 3.88 -1.66 22.42
C LEU A 131 2.40 -2.03 22.23
N TRP A 132 1.53 -1.07 21.89
CA TRP A 132 0.15 -1.36 21.51
C TRP A 132 0.05 -2.28 20.30
N GLN A 133 0.99 -2.21 19.36
CA GLN A 133 0.98 -3.08 18.18
C GLN A 133 1.21 -4.55 18.53
N GLU A 134 2.04 -4.84 19.53
CA GLU A 134 2.20 -6.20 20.07
C GLU A 134 0.91 -6.66 20.77
N HIS A 135 0.30 -5.80 21.57
CA HIS A 135 -0.97 -6.13 22.24
C HIS A 135 -2.09 -6.44 21.23
N TYR A 136 -2.23 -5.64 20.16
CA TYR A 136 -3.17 -5.92 19.08
C TYR A 136 -2.83 -7.22 18.36
N ALA A 137 -1.56 -7.44 18.03
CA ALA A 137 -1.09 -8.66 17.37
C ALA A 137 -1.48 -9.91 18.17
N LEU A 138 -1.17 -9.94 19.47
CA LEU A 138 -1.52 -11.06 20.37
C LEU A 138 -3.03 -11.28 20.46
N THR A 139 -3.83 -10.21 20.55
CA THR A 139 -5.28 -10.31 20.66
C THR A 139 -5.92 -10.86 19.39
N LEU A 140 -5.44 -10.42 18.22
CA LEU A 140 -6.00 -10.81 16.92
C LEU A 140 -5.49 -12.18 16.44
N GLN A 141 -4.33 -12.62 16.92
CA GLN A 141 -3.70 -13.87 16.47
C GLN A 141 -4.52 -15.12 16.83
N ASP A 142 -5.30 -15.08 17.91
CA ASP A 142 -6.13 -16.21 18.35
C ASP A 142 -7.49 -16.30 17.65
N LEU A 143 -7.86 -15.30 16.85
CA LEU A 143 -9.12 -15.29 16.10
C LEU A 143 -9.12 -16.31 14.94
N SER A 144 -10.31 -16.76 14.55
CA SER A 144 -10.50 -17.56 13.33
C SER A 144 -10.21 -16.75 12.07
N ASP A 145 -9.97 -17.43 10.95
CA ASP A 145 -9.73 -16.74 9.68
C ASP A 145 -10.94 -15.90 9.23
N GLU A 146 -12.16 -16.37 9.51
CA GLU A 146 -13.40 -15.61 9.25
C GLU A 146 -13.51 -14.36 10.13
N GLU A 147 -13.17 -14.48 11.41
CA GLU A 147 -13.18 -13.34 12.34
C GLU A 147 -12.13 -12.30 11.93
N ILE A 148 -10.94 -12.75 11.52
CA ILE A 148 -9.89 -11.85 11.01
C ILE A 148 -10.36 -11.13 9.75
N LEU A 149 -10.95 -11.84 8.79
CA LEU A 149 -11.50 -11.22 7.58
C LEU A 149 -12.54 -10.17 7.95
N LEU A 150 -13.50 -10.50 8.81
CA LEU A 150 -14.58 -9.59 9.19
C LEU A 150 -14.08 -8.34 9.92
N GLN A 151 -13.08 -8.48 10.79
CA GLN A 151 -12.58 -7.38 11.62
C GLN A 151 -11.49 -6.55 10.95
N CYS A 152 -10.67 -7.15 10.09
CA CYS A 152 -9.45 -6.52 9.58
C CYS A 152 -9.50 -6.16 8.08
N SER A 153 -10.50 -6.65 7.33
CA SER A 153 -10.66 -6.31 5.90
C SER A 153 -11.66 -5.18 5.68
N SER A 154 -11.40 -4.36 4.66
CA SER A 154 -12.39 -3.41 4.14
C SER A 154 -13.46 -4.06 3.26
N SER A 155 -13.26 -5.30 2.84
CA SER A 155 -14.13 -6.07 1.95
C SER A 155 -13.95 -7.59 2.16
N PRO A 156 -14.47 -8.16 3.27
CA PRO A 156 -14.15 -9.52 3.71
C PRO A 156 -14.39 -10.62 2.66
N SER A 157 -15.43 -10.47 1.83
CA SER A 157 -15.79 -11.45 0.78
C SER A 157 -14.99 -11.31 -0.52
N ALA A 158 -14.14 -10.28 -0.64
CA ALA A 158 -13.39 -9.97 -1.85
C ALA A 158 -11.86 -10.09 -1.69
N GLU A 159 -11.38 -10.41 -0.49
CA GLU A 159 -9.94 -10.53 -0.22
C GLU A 159 -9.29 -11.71 -0.95
N GLY A 160 -8.01 -11.55 -1.25
CA GLY A 160 -7.21 -12.64 -1.82
C GLY A 160 -6.96 -13.77 -0.81
N PRO A 161 -6.64 -14.99 -1.29
CA PRO A 161 -6.47 -16.17 -0.42
C PRO A 161 -5.35 -16.00 0.62
N GLU A 162 -4.36 -15.16 0.33
CA GLU A 162 -3.21 -14.91 1.21
C GLU A 162 -3.48 -13.83 2.27
N PHE A 163 -4.65 -13.21 2.31
CA PHE A 163 -4.91 -12.03 3.16
C PHE A 163 -4.65 -12.34 4.65
N VAL A 164 -5.26 -13.41 5.16
CA VAL A 164 -5.14 -13.79 6.58
C VAL A 164 -3.73 -14.25 6.92
N ASP A 165 -3.09 -15.07 6.06
CA ASP A 165 -1.68 -15.47 6.26
C ASP A 165 -0.74 -14.25 6.36
N ASN A 166 -0.94 -13.25 5.49
CA ASN A 166 -0.14 -12.03 5.52
C ASN A 166 -0.34 -11.23 6.81
N LEU A 167 -1.55 -11.20 7.39
CA LEU A 167 -1.80 -10.55 8.68
C LEU A 167 -1.12 -11.32 9.81
N ARG A 168 -1.30 -12.64 9.88
CA ARG A 168 -0.66 -13.49 10.90
C ARG A 168 0.86 -13.37 10.90
N ARG A 169 1.49 -13.27 9.72
CA ARG A 169 2.95 -13.05 9.59
C ARG A 169 3.40 -11.67 10.05
N GLN A 170 2.58 -10.63 9.88
CA GLN A 170 2.88 -9.31 10.43
C GLN A 170 2.78 -9.32 11.96
N TRP A 171 1.77 -9.97 12.51
CA TRP A 171 1.59 -10.11 13.96
C TRP A 171 2.71 -10.94 14.59
N ASP A 172 3.09 -12.07 13.99
CA ASP A 172 4.24 -12.87 14.43
C ASP A 172 5.54 -12.03 14.47
N TYR A 173 5.74 -11.15 13.47
CA TYR A 173 6.88 -10.22 13.48
C TYR A 173 6.79 -9.21 14.61
N LEU A 174 5.63 -8.57 14.82
CA LEU A 174 5.42 -7.56 15.86
C LEU A 174 5.57 -8.14 17.26
N THR A 175 5.11 -9.38 17.49
CA THR A 175 5.30 -10.10 18.77
C THR A 175 6.76 -10.47 19.02
N LYS A 176 7.53 -10.79 17.97
CA LYS A 176 8.97 -11.09 18.09
C LYS A 176 9.84 -9.84 18.18
N GLN A 177 9.39 -8.73 17.60
CA GLN A 177 10.12 -7.46 17.48
C GLN A 177 9.21 -6.28 17.89
N PRO A 178 8.78 -6.21 19.15
CA PRO A 178 7.81 -5.21 19.60
C PRO A 178 8.37 -3.79 19.60
N LEU A 179 9.71 -3.66 19.72
CA LEU A 179 10.39 -2.38 19.69
C LEU A 179 10.86 -2.04 18.27
N TRP A 180 10.29 -0.98 17.68
CA TRP A 180 10.60 -0.54 16.32
C TRP A 180 12.09 -0.26 16.05
N ASN A 181 12.83 0.17 17.07
CA ASN A 181 14.26 0.46 16.97
C ASN A 181 15.12 -0.80 16.77
N LEU A 182 14.58 -2.00 16.98
CA LEU A 182 15.23 -3.25 16.58
C LEU A 182 15.10 -3.48 15.07
N THR A 183 13.98 -3.04 14.48
CA THR A 183 13.75 -3.10 13.03
C THR A 183 14.53 -2.01 12.28
N PHE A 184 14.56 -0.81 12.86
CA PHE A 184 15.25 0.38 12.37
C PHE A 184 16.25 0.92 13.41
N PRO A 185 17.41 0.26 13.60
CA PRO A 185 18.43 0.70 14.54
C PRO A 185 18.88 2.13 14.24
N MET A 186 18.95 2.97 15.27
CA MET A 186 19.32 4.39 15.14
C MET A 186 18.48 5.17 14.11
N ARG A 187 17.24 4.73 13.83
CA ARG A 187 16.40 5.28 12.75
C ARG A 187 16.99 5.15 11.35
N HIS A 188 17.99 4.30 11.15
CA HIS A 188 18.49 4.07 9.80
C HIS A 188 17.45 3.34 8.94
N PRO A 189 17.29 3.76 7.67
CA PRO A 189 16.38 3.07 6.74
C PRO A 189 16.88 1.65 6.46
N ARG A 190 16.04 0.79 5.89
CA ARG A 190 16.51 -0.52 5.40
C ARG A 190 16.66 -0.42 3.88
N VAL A 191 17.91 -0.50 3.40
CA VAL A 191 18.26 -0.29 2.00
C VAL A 191 18.54 -1.63 1.32
N PHE A 192 18.05 -1.80 0.10
CA PHE A 192 18.28 -2.99 -0.72
C PHE A 192 18.63 -2.60 -2.14
N GLU A 193 19.66 -3.24 -2.68
CA GLU A 193 20.16 -3.03 -4.04
C GLU A 193 19.91 -4.26 -4.90
N TRP A 194 19.67 -4.02 -6.19
CA TRP A 194 19.53 -5.08 -7.18
C TRP A 194 20.91 -5.62 -7.54
N THR A 195 21.10 -6.92 -7.40
CA THR A 195 22.37 -7.58 -7.71
C THR A 195 22.38 -8.12 -9.13
N ALA A 196 23.57 -8.29 -9.69
CA ALA A 196 23.76 -8.79 -11.05
C ALA A 196 23.18 -10.21 -11.29
N ASP A 197 22.96 -10.98 -10.22
CA ASP A 197 22.32 -12.30 -10.26
C ASP A 197 20.78 -12.25 -10.32
N GLY A 198 20.19 -11.04 -10.34
CA GLY A 198 18.76 -10.85 -10.43
C GLY A 198 18.02 -10.99 -9.09
N SER A 199 18.67 -10.61 -7.98
CA SER A 199 18.07 -10.65 -6.65
C SER A 199 18.20 -9.33 -5.89
N TRP A 200 17.48 -9.19 -4.77
CA TRP A 200 17.60 -8.03 -3.89
C TRP A 200 18.49 -8.37 -2.70
N LYS A 201 19.53 -7.56 -2.45
CA LYS A 201 20.43 -7.73 -1.31
C LYS A 201 20.32 -6.56 -0.34
N ARG A 202 20.20 -6.85 0.95
CA ARG A 202 20.18 -5.83 2.02
C ARG A 202 21.57 -5.19 2.16
N CYS A 203 21.64 -3.88 2.09
CA CYS A 203 22.83 -3.10 2.41
C CYS A 203 22.98 -3.03 3.94
N LEU A 204 24.17 -3.35 4.44
CA LEU A 204 24.49 -3.23 5.86
C LEU A 204 25.19 -1.90 6.09
N PHE A 205 24.72 -1.11 7.05
CA PHE A 205 25.41 0.14 7.42
C PHE A 205 26.56 -0.16 8.35
N SER A 206 27.71 0.41 8.03
CA SER A 206 28.79 0.56 8.99
C SER A 206 28.38 1.62 10.02
N PRO A 207 28.78 1.50 11.30
CA PRO A 207 28.64 2.57 12.29
C PRO A 207 29.27 3.91 11.88
N GLN A 208 30.07 3.92 10.81
CA GLN A 208 30.74 5.09 10.23
C GLN A 208 29.91 5.79 9.14
N ASP A 209 28.83 5.18 8.67
CA ASP A 209 27.97 5.76 7.63
C ASP A 209 26.97 6.72 8.27
N SER A 210 27.23 8.03 8.16
CA SER A 210 26.29 9.06 8.61
C SER A 210 25.09 9.12 7.67
N TRP A 211 23.92 8.67 8.12
CA TRP A 211 22.65 8.90 7.43
C TRP A 211 22.20 10.33 7.66
N ASN A 212 22.36 11.17 6.64
CA ASN A 212 21.77 12.51 6.64
C ASN A 212 20.28 12.39 6.28
N GLU A 213 19.40 12.60 7.27
CA GLU A 213 17.94 12.64 7.08
C GLU A 213 17.50 13.66 6.01
N ASP A 214 18.31 14.69 5.76
CA ASP A 214 18.07 15.74 4.76
C ASP A 214 18.20 15.28 3.30
N GLY A 215 18.91 14.17 3.04
CA GLY A 215 19.06 13.59 1.70
C GLY A 215 17.76 12.98 1.16
N ALA A 216 16.85 12.58 2.05
CA ALA A 216 15.51 12.12 1.68
C ALA A 216 14.51 13.28 1.50
N GLN A 217 14.83 14.49 1.97
CA GLN A 217 14.01 15.69 1.79
C GLN A 217 14.33 16.45 0.51
N THR A 218 15.53 16.30 -0.05
CA THR A 218 16.00 17.07 -1.21
C THR A 218 15.50 16.55 -2.57
N SER A 219 14.91 15.35 -2.63
CA SER A 219 14.17 14.87 -3.81
C SER A 219 12.75 15.46 -3.92
N LEU A 220 12.25 16.12 -2.87
CA LEU A 220 10.86 16.66 -2.81
C LEU A 220 10.71 18.11 -3.30
N GLN A 221 11.75 18.71 -3.89
CA GLN A 221 11.69 20.08 -4.46
C GLN A 221 12.08 20.18 -5.94
N ARG A 222 12.26 19.06 -6.65
CA ARG A 222 12.50 19.07 -8.10
C ARG A 222 11.61 18.09 -8.85
N THR A 223 10.32 18.39 -8.87
CA THR A 223 9.39 18.05 -9.97
C THR A 223 8.29 19.08 -10.00
#